data_AF-A0A9E2RJG2-F1
#
_entry.id   AF-A0A9E2RJG2-F1
#
_cell.length_a   1.000
_cell.length_b   1.000
_cell.length_c   1.000
_cell.angle_alpha   90.00
_cell.angle_beta   90.00
_cell.angle_gamma   90.00
#
_symmetry.space_group_name_H-M   'P 1'
#
loop_
_entity.id
_entity.type
_entity.pdbx_description
1 polymer ?
#
loop_
_entity_poly.entity_id
_entity_poly.type
_entity_poly.pdbx_seq_one_letter_code
_entity_poly.pdbx_strand_id
1 'polypeptide(L)'
;MTFNSAEFLFFFPLVLLAYAVAFRRERWREIVLLVASYLFYMSWNWRYAGLLILSTVVDYCVGRLIVRESRPEVRRIILIASLCSNLGMLCVFKYYNFFVELIGSATTVFGLDVSFLKHELLLPVGISFYTFQTMSYTIDLYRGEKVLEKDFLKFAVFVAFFPQLVAGPIVRAKQFLPQLHRVPAVSHDRIHDGLLLVFRGLFKKV
;
A
#
# COMPACT_ATOMS: atom_id res chain seq x y z
N MET A 1 6.43 11.96 8.11
CA MET A 1 6.54 11.25 9.39
C MET A 1 7.24 9.90 9.25
N THR A 2 8.27 9.65 10.06
CA THR A 2 8.94 8.33 10.17
C THR A 2 8.59 7.67 11.50
N PHE A 3 8.70 6.34 11.61
CA PHE A 3 8.33 5.61 12.83
C PHE A 3 9.13 5.97 14.09
N ASN A 4 10.30 6.59 13.94
CA ASN A 4 11.18 7.04 15.02
C ASN A 4 11.14 8.55 15.24
N SER A 5 10.22 9.30 14.62
CA SER A 5 10.10 10.75 14.80
C SER A 5 9.20 11.13 15.98
N ALA A 6 9.40 12.34 16.51
CA ALA A 6 8.53 12.92 17.52
C ALA A 6 7.08 13.07 17.02
N GLU A 7 6.89 13.40 15.73
CA GLU A 7 5.56 13.44 15.11
C GLU A 7 4.81 12.12 15.27
N PHE A 8 5.49 10.98 15.04
CA PHE A 8 4.89 9.66 15.16
C PHE A 8 4.53 9.32 16.61
N LEU A 9 5.35 9.75 17.55
CA LEU A 9 5.11 9.57 18.99
C LEU A 9 3.80 10.22 19.44
N PHE A 10 3.40 11.35 18.86
CA PHE A 10 2.10 11.99 19.14
C PHE A 10 0.96 11.45 18.28
N PHE A 11 1.25 11.19 17.00
CA PHE A 11 0.27 10.66 16.05
C PHE A 11 -0.27 9.29 16.49
N PHE A 12 0.60 8.36 16.90
CA PHE A 12 0.19 6.99 17.17
C PHE A 12 -0.78 6.86 18.36
N PRO A 13 -0.55 7.48 19.54
CA PRO A 13 -1.52 7.52 20.62
C PRO A 13 -2.85 8.16 20.23
N LEU A 14 -2.82 9.24 19.43
CA LEU A 14 -4.05 9.89 18.95
C LEU A 14 -4.88 8.94 18.07
N VAL A 15 -4.22 8.19 17.18
CA VAL A 15 -4.88 7.17 16.35
C VAL A 15 -5.46 6.06 17.22
N LEU A 16 -4.74 5.59 18.25
CA LEU A 16 -5.24 4.58 19.18
C LEU A 16 -6.47 5.07 19.94
N LEU A 17 -6.47 6.32 20.42
CA LEU A 17 -7.62 6.94 21.09
C LEU A 17 -8.82 7.05 20.13
N ALA A 18 -8.61 7.57 18.92
CA ALA A 18 -9.67 7.66 17.91
C ALA A 18 -10.23 6.27 17.55
N TYR A 19 -9.36 5.27 17.41
CA TYR A 19 -9.76 3.89 17.15
C TYR A 19 -10.55 3.30 18.33
N ALA A 20 -10.16 3.57 19.57
CA ALA A 20 -10.86 3.11 20.77
C ALA A 20 -12.26 3.73 20.88
N VAL A 21 -12.41 5.02 20.57
CA VAL A 21 -13.72 5.70 20.52
C VAL A 21 -14.61 5.09 19.42
N ALA A 22 -14.03 4.79 18.26
CA ALA A 22 -14.73 4.19 17.14
C ALA A 22 -14.96 2.67 17.28
N PHE A 23 -14.43 2.02 18.33
CA PHE A 23 -14.31 0.56 18.43
C PHE A 23 -15.63 -0.18 18.28
N ARG A 24 -16.72 0.37 18.84
CA ARG A 24 -18.06 -0.25 18.81
C ARG A 24 -18.74 -0.18 17.44
N ARG A 25 -18.27 0.68 16.53
CA ARG A 25 -18.88 0.85 15.20
C ARG A 25 -17.87 0.48 14.12
N GLU A 26 -18.07 -0.68 13.52
CA GLU A 26 -17.20 -1.25 12.49
C GLU A 26 -16.81 -0.24 11.39
N ARG A 27 -17.80 0.45 10.81
CA ARG A 27 -17.56 1.44 9.76
C ARG A 27 -16.66 2.60 10.21
N TRP A 28 -16.87 3.10 11.43
CA TRP A 28 -16.08 4.20 11.97
C TRP A 28 -14.64 3.78 12.27
N ARG A 29 -14.46 2.55 12.76
CA ARG A 29 -13.14 1.96 12.98
C ARG A 29 -12.32 1.95 11.70
N GLU A 30 -12.91 1.49 10.60
CA GLU A 30 -12.25 1.46 9.29
C GLU A 30 -11.97 2.86 8.74
N ILE A 31 -12.90 3.81 8.91
CA ILE A 31 -12.69 5.21 8.53
C ILE A 31 -11.50 5.78 9.29
N VAL A 32 -11.43 5.59 10.62
CA VAL A 32 -10.31 6.07 11.43
C VAL A 32 -9.00 5.47 10.95
N LEU A 33 -8.94 4.15 10.71
CA LEU A 33 -7.74 3.49 10.20
C LEU A 33 -7.34 4.02 8.81
N LEU A 34 -8.32 4.23 7.92
CA LEU A 34 -8.05 4.73 6.58
C LEU A 34 -7.54 6.16 6.61
N VAL A 35 -8.22 7.05 7.34
CA VAL A 35 -7.84 8.47 7.49
C VAL A 35 -6.45 8.58 8.12
N ALA A 36 -6.21 7.86 9.23
CA ALA A 36 -4.89 7.81 9.85
C ALA A 36 -3.83 7.34 8.85
N SER A 37 -4.15 6.32 8.06
CA SER A 37 -3.21 5.76 7.08
C SER A 37 -2.85 6.74 5.97
N TYR A 38 -3.85 7.45 5.43
CA TYR A 38 -3.59 8.48 4.43
C TYR A 38 -2.88 9.69 5.02
N LEU A 39 -3.20 10.13 6.24
CA LEU A 39 -2.47 11.20 6.92
C LEU A 39 -0.99 10.83 7.11
N PHE A 40 -0.72 9.61 7.56
CA PHE A 40 0.64 9.10 7.68
C PHE A 40 1.35 9.12 6.31
N TYR A 41 0.71 8.62 5.26
CA TYR A 41 1.29 8.57 3.93
C TYR A 41 1.54 9.96 3.31
N MET A 42 0.54 10.83 3.38
CA MET A 42 0.59 12.20 2.85
C MET A 42 1.60 13.08 3.59
N SER A 43 1.94 12.75 4.84
CA SER A 43 2.99 13.45 5.60
C SER A 43 4.37 13.40 4.94
N TRP A 44 4.61 12.44 4.04
CA TRP A 44 5.82 12.41 3.21
C TRP A 44 5.65 13.27 1.95
N ASN A 45 4.62 12.99 1.14
CA ASN A 45 4.27 13.80 -0.01
C ASN A 45 2.82 13.51 -0.44
N TRP A 46 1.96 14.52 -0.36
CA TRP A 46 0.53 14.40 -0.63
C TRP A 46 0.20 14.03 -2.08
N ARG A 47 1.04 14.42 -3.06
CA ARG A 47 0.78 14.18 -4.49
C ARG A 47 0.68 12.69 -4.81
N TYR A 48 1.47 11.88 -4.12
CA TYR A 48 1.51 10.44 -4.35
C TYR A 48 0.37 9.66 -3.72
N ALA A 49 -0.44 10.28 -2.86
CA ALA A 49 -1.66 9.66 -2.36
C ALA A 49 -2.63 9.33 -3.52
N GLY A 50 -2.60 10.11 -4.60
CA GLY A 50 -3.34 9.82 -5.82
C GLY A 50 -2.96 8.48 -6.45
N LEU A 51 -1.67 8.10 -6.43
CA LEU A 51 -1.22 6.79 -6.95
C LEU A 51 -1.72 5.64 -6.07
N LEU A 52 -1.67 5.81 -4.75
CA LEU A 52 -2.17 4.82 -3.80
C LEU A 52 -3.69 4.61 -4.00
N ILE A 53 -4.46 5.69 -4.15
CA ILE A 53 -5.89 5.64 -4.46
C ILE A 53 -6.12 4.95 -5.81
N LEU A 54 -5.37 5.33 -6.85
CA LEU A 54 -5.50 4.75 -8.18
C LEU A 54 -5.25 3.24 -8.15
N SER A 55 -4.15 2.79 -7.55
CA SER A 55 -3.85 1.37 -7.38
C SER A 55 -4.96 0.65 -6.60
N THR A 56 -5.43 1.25 -5.49
CA THR A 56 -6.54 0.70 -4.70
C THR A 56 -7.81 0.52 -5.54
N VAL A 57 -8.21 1.53 -6.31
CA VAL A 57 -9.42 1.48 -7.14
C VAL A 57 -9.28 0.47 -8.27
N VAL A 58 -8.15 0.49 -8.98
CA VAL A 58 -7.88 -0.42 -10.10
C VAL A 58 -7.91 -1.87 -9.62
N ASP A 59 -7.15 -2.22 -8.58
CA ASP A 59 -7.04 -3.61 -8.13
C ASP A 59 -8.30 -4.12 -7.44
N TYR A 60 -9.08 -3.24 -6.79
CA TYR A 60 -10.42 -3.59 -6.31
C TYR A 60 -11.35 -3.94 -7.48
N CYS A 61 -11.40 -3.11 -8.51
CA CYS A 61 -12.23 -3.33 -9.69
C CYS A 61 -11.80 -4.60 -10.45
N VAL A 62 -10.50 -4.76 -10.71
CA VAL A 62 -9.93 -5.95 -11.34
C VAL A 62 -10.30 -7.20 -10.54
N GLY A 63 -10.12 -7.19 -9.22
CA GLY A 63 -10.46 -8.34 -8.38
C GLY A 63 -11.92 -8.77 -8.54
N ARG A 64 -12.85 -7.81 -8.57
CA ARG A 64 -14.27 -8.10 -8.82
C ARG A 64 -14.53 -8.61 -10.23
N LEU A 65 -13.85 -8.08 -11.24
CA LEU A 65 -13.98 -8.55 -12.63
C LEU A 65 -13.48 -9.99 -12.79
N ILE A 66 -12.34 -10.33 -12.18
CA ILE A 66 -11.76 -11.70 -12.21
C ILE A 66 -12.73 -12.73 -11.61
N VAL A 67 -13.43 -12.38 -10.53
CA VAL A 67 -14.37 -13.30 -9.87
C VAL A 67 -15.70 -13.40 -10.61
N ARG A 68 -16.14 -12.35 -11.30
CA ARG A 68 -17.41 -12.33 -12.05
C ARG A 68 -17.32 -13.02 -13.41
N GLU A 69 -16.16 -13.01 -14.04
CA GLU A 69 -15.96 -13.63 -15.35
C GLU A 69 -15.86 -15.15 -15.24
N SER A 70 -16.62 -15.86 -16.06
CA SER A 70 -16.64 -17.33 -16.09
C SER A 70 -15.64 -17.91 -17.09
N ARG A 71 -15.31 -17.15 -18.15
CA ARG A 71 -14.40 -17.60 -19.22
C ARG A 71 -12.94 -17.53 -18.76
N PRO A 72 -12.18 -18.65 -18.78
CA PRO A 72 -10.81 -18.69 -18.27
C PRO A 72 -9.86 -17.78 -19.07
N GLU A 73 -10.05 -17.68 -20.38
CA GLU A 73 -9.23 -16.83 -21.26
C GLU A 73 -9.37 -15.35 -20.91
N VAL A 74 -10.60 -14.88 -20.68
CA VAL A 74 -10.87 -13.48 -20.33
C VAL A 74 -10.35 -13.15 -18.93
N ARG A 75 -10.51 -14.07 -17.97
CA ARG A 75 -9.90 -13.92 -16.63
C ARG A 75 -8.39 -13.75 -16.71
N ARG A 76 -7.73 -14.50 -17.59
CA ARG A 76 -6.28 -14.41 -17.82
C ARG A 76 -5.89 -13.05 -18.40
N ILE A 77 -6.64 -12.54 -19.37
CA ILE A 77 -6.41 -11.20 -19.94
C ILE A 77 -6.57 -10.11 -18.87
N ILE A 78 -7.63 -10.17 -18.05
CA ILE A 78 -7.86 -9.23 -16.96
C ILE A 78 -6.70 -9.25 -15.95
N LEU A 79 -6.22 -10.45 -15.59
CA LEU A 79 -5.06 -10.58 -14.72
C LEU A 79 -3.82 -9.95 -15.37
N ILE A 80 -3.50 -10.30 -16.62
CA ILE A 80 -2.33 -9.76 -17.33
C ILE A 80 -2.40 -8.23 -17.38
N ALA A 81 -3.56 -7.65 -17.68
CA ALA A 81 -3.74 -6.20 -17.68
C ALA A 81 -3.46 -5.57 -16.31
N SER A 82 -3.92 -6.20 -15.21
CA SER A 82 -3.61 -5.76 -13.84
C SER A 82 -2.12 -5.88 -13.51
N LEU A 83 -1.47 -6.99 -13.89
CA LEU A 83 -0.03 -7.18 -13.71
C LEU A 83 0.77 -6.12 -14.47
N CYS A 84 0.42 -5.87 -15.74
CA CYS A 84 1.06 -4.85 -16.56
C CYS A 84 0.85 -3.44 -16.00
N SER A 85 -0.34 -3.12 -15.48
CA SER A 85 -0.60 -1.82 -14.85
C SER A 85 0.23 -1.61 -13.58
N ASN A 86 0.24 -2.60 -12.68
CA ASN A 86 1.00 -2.57 -11.43
C ASN A 86 2.51 -2.53 -11.67
N LEU A 87 3.04 -3.46 -12.49
CA LEU A 87 4.46 -3.49 -12.82
C LEU A 87 4.87 -2.29 -13.67
N GLY A 88 4.01 -1.83 -14.59
CA GLY A 88 4.26 -0.63 -15.39
C GLY A 88 4.44 0.60 -14.52
N MET A 89 3.52 0.84 -13.57
CA MET A 89 3.64 1.91 -12.59
C MET A 89 4.93 1.79 -11.79
N LEU A 90 5.24 0.60 -11.25
CA LEU A 90 6.46 0.37 -10.48
C LEU A 90 7.72 0.61 -11.33
N CYS A 91 7.75 0.13 -12.57
CA CYS A 91 8.88 0.27 -13.49
C CYS A 91 9.13 1.74 -13.83
N VAL A 92 8.07 2.52 -14.11
CA VAL A 92 8.18 3.96 -14.36
C VAL A 92 8.84 4.64 -13.17
N PHE A 93 8.26 4.55 -11.97
CA PHE A 93 8.81 5.28 -10.83
C PHE A 93 10.20 4.80 -10.39
N LYS A 94 10.53 3.52 -10.59
CA LYS A 94 11.81 2.95 -10.16
C LYS A 94 12.95 3.19 -11.13
N TYR A 95 12.69 3.18 -12.44
CA TYR A 95 13.72 3.19 -13.46
C TYR A 95 13.72 4.45 -14.34
N TYR A 96 12.73 5.34 -14.21
CA TYR A 96 12.66 6.55 -15.05
C TYR A 96 13.96 7.37 -14.99
N ASN A 97 14.44 7.72 -13.79
CA ASN A 97 15.66 8.52 -13.64
C ASN A 97 16.89 7.83 -14.26
N PHE A 98 17.01 6.51 -14.07
CA PHE A 98 18.09 5.72 -14.66
C PHE A 98 18.07 5.75 -16.19
N PHE A 99 16.89 5.56 -16.81
CA PHE A 99 16.77 5.60 -18.26
C PHE A 99 17.01 7.00 -18.83
N VAL A 100 16.53 8.04 -18.16
CA VAL A 100 16.78 9.42 -18.55
C VAL A 100 18.28 9.75 -18.50
N GLU A 101 18.98 9.33 -17.46
CA GLU A 101 20.43 9.53 -17.32
C GLU A 101 21.21 8.74 -18.39
N LEU A 102 20.81 7.50 -18.64
CA LEU A 102 21.42 6.65 -19.67
C LEU A 102 21.25 7.23 -21.08
N ILE A 103 20.03 7.65 -21.42
CA ILE A 103 19.73 8.28 -22.71
C ILE A 103 20.47 9.62 -22.85
N GLY A 104 20.48 10.42 -21.78
CA GLY A 104 21.22 11.68 -21.75
C GLY A 104 22.70 11.48 -22.04
N SER A 105 23.34 10.50 -21.38
CA SER A 105 24.76 10.19 -21.59
C SER A 105 25.04 9.63 -22.99
N ALA A 106 24.12 8.84 -23.55
CA ALA A 106 24.27 8.30 -24.91
C ALA A 106 24.11 9.38 -25.99
N THR A 107 23.16 10.30 -25.82
CA THR A 107 22.85 11.36 -26.80
C THR A 107 23.88 12.49 -26.81
N THR A 108 24.55 12.76 -25.68
CA THR A 108 25.70 13.68 -25.65
C THR A 108 26.85 13.23 -26.54
N VAL A 109 27.02 11.92 -26.77
CA VAL A 109 28.02 11.38 -27.72
C VAL A 109 27.68 11.77 -29.17
N PHE A 110 26.39 11.94 -29.47
CA PHE A 110 25.90 12.35 -30.79
C PHE A 110 25.64 13.87 -30.91
N GLY A 111 26.04 14.67 -29.90
CA GLY A 111 25.84 16.12 -29.90
C GLY A 111 24.39 16.57 -29.76
N LEU A 112 23.48 15.68 -29.36
CA LEU A 112 22.07 16.00 -29.13
C LEU A 112 21.86 16.37 -27.65
N ASP A 113 21.29 17.56 -27.40
CA ASP A 113 20.95 18.01 -26.06
C ASP A 113 19.51 17.57 -25.70
N VAL A 114 19.40 16.54 -24.86
CA VAL A 114 18.13 16.06 -24.31
C VAL A 114 17.93 16.49 -22.85
N SER A 115 18.55 17.59 -22.42
CA SER A 115 18.45 18.09 -21.03
C SER A 115 17.01 18.36 -20.58
N PHE A 116 16.08 18.59 -21.49
CA PHE A 116 14.64 18.73 -21.17
C PHE A 116 14.01 17.46 -20.59
N LEU A 117 14.60 16.28 -20.81
CA LEU A 117 14.14 15.00 -20.25
C LEU A 117 14.59 14.79 -18.81
N LYS A 118 15.54 15.58 -18.29
CA LYS A 118 16.10 15.47 -16.92
C LYS A 118 15.15 16.03 -15.85
N HIS A 119 13.93 15.54 -15.80
CA HIS A 119 13.05 15.78 -14.66
C HIS A 119 13.25 14.68 -13.63
N GLU A 120 13.72 14.98 -12.41
CA GLU A 120 13.83 13.94 -11.39
C GLU A 120 12.46 13.52 -10.89
N LEU A 121 12.06 12.29 -11.23
CA LEU A 121 10.85 11.69 -10.73
C LEU A 121 11.12 11.11 -9.34
N LEU A 122 10.49 11.68 -8.30
CA LEU A 122 10.61 11.16 -6.94
C LEU A 122 9.94 9.79 -6.83
N LEU A 123 10.65 8.83 -6.24
CA LEU A 123 10.15 7.48 -5.98
C LEU A 123 9.16 7.52 -4.81
N PRO A 124 7.88 7.13 -4.98
CA PRO A 124 6.92 7.15 -3.90
C PRO A 124 7.28 6.14 -2.82
N VAL A 125 7.25 6.57 -1.57
CA VAL A 125 7.46 5.67 -0.43
C VAL A 125 6.42 4.56 -0.48
N GLY A 126 6.85 3.32 -0.23
CA GLY A 126 5.94 2.18 -0.15
C GLY A 126 5.44 1.64 -1.50
N ILE A 127 5.82 2.23 -2.65
CA ILE A 127 5.29 1.82 -3.97
C ILE A 127 5.41 0.34 -4.25
N SER A 128 6.57 -0.24 -3.98
CA SER A 128 6.77 -1.68 -4.13
C SER A 128 5.83 -2.49 -3.24
N PHE A 129 5.64 -2.10 -1.99
CA PHE A 129 4.85 -2.85 -1.01
C PHE A 129 3.38 -2.90 -1.40
N TYR A 130 2.73 -1.75 -1.61
CA TYR A 130 1.32 -1.75 -1.98
C TYR A 130 1.09 -2.38 -3.36
N THR A 131 2.01 -2.20 -4.32
CA THR A 131 1.94 -2.83 -5.64
C THR A 131 1.97 -4.36 -5.55
N PHE A 132 2.92 -4.94 -4.80
CA PHE A 132 2.99 -6.39 -4.64
C PHE A 132 1.84 -6.94 -3.78
N GLN A 133 1.36 -6.16 -2.82
CA GLN A 133 0.24 -6.51 -1.96
C GLN A 133 -1.08 -6.57 -2.73
N THR A 134 -1.39 -5.57 -3.57
CA THR A 134 -2.60 -5.58 -4.39
C THR A 134 -2.52 -6.59 -5.54
N MET A 135 -1.34 -6.74 -6.15
CA MET A 135 -1.09 -7.79 -7.15
C MET A 135 -1.28 -9.20 -6.56
N SER A 136 -0.79 -9.42 -5.35
CA SER A 136 -1.02 -10.67 -4.64
C SER A 136 -2.52 -10.97 -4.50
N TYR A 137 -3.33 -9.96 -4.22
CA TYR A 137 -4.77 -10.11 -4.11
C TYR A 137 -5.41 -10.51 -5.44
N THR A 138 -5.06 -9.85 -6.56
CA THR A 138 -5.62 -10.18 -7.88
C THR A 138 -5.17 -11.57 -8.37
N ILE A 139 -3.91 -11.96 -8.09
CA ILE A 139 -3.39 -13.31 -8.38
C ILE A 139 -4.15 -14.37 -7.58
N ASP A 140 -4.37 -14.15 -6.28
CA ASP A 140 -5.08 -15.11 -5.43
C ASP A 140 -6.52 -15.32 -5.90
N LEU A 141 -7.21 -14.24 -6.29
CA LEU A 141 -8.55 -14.32 -6.88
C LEU A 141 -8.55 -15.06 -8.23
N TYR A 142 -7.53 -14.85 -9.06
CA TYR A 142 -7.39 -15.59 -10.32
C TYR A 142 -7.21 -17.10 -10.07
N ARG A 143 -6.44 -17.46 -9.04
CA ARG A 143 -6.25 -18.86 -8.59
C ARG A 143 -7.50 -19.49 -7.95
N GLY A 144 -8.57 -18.71 -7.76
CA GLY A 144 -9.82 -19.19 -7.16
C GLY A 144 -9.82 -19.20 -5.63
N GLU A 145 -8.85 -18.55 -4.98
CA GLU A 145 -8.85 -18.38 -3.53
C GLU A 145 -10.02 -17.48 -3.10
N LYS A 146 -10.70 -17.86 -2.01
CA LYS A 146 -11.84 -17.12 -1.45
C LYS A 146 -11.38 -15.92 -0.60
N VAL A 147 -10.72 -14.96 -1.24
CA VAL A 147 -10.17 -13.75 -0.60
C VAL A 147 -10.87 -12.45 -1.03
N LEU A 148 -11.95 -12.56 -1.82
CA LEU A 148 -12.65 -11.39 -2.37
C LEU A 148 -13.26 -10.52 -1.26
N GLU A 149 -12.67 -9.36 -1.04
CA GLU A 149 -13.30 -8.29 -0.27
C GLU A 149 -14.42 -7.61 -1.08
N LYS A 150 -15.60 -7.50 -0.49
CA LYS A 150 -16.75 -6.82 -1.10
C LYS A 150 -16.85 -5.37 -0.67
N ASP A 151 -16.33 -5.01 0.50
CA ASP A 151 -16.35 -3.65 1.02
C ASP A 151 -15.10 -2.87 0.55
N PHE A 152 -15.33 -1.83 -0.25
CA PHE A 152 -14.25 -0.98 -0.74
C PHE A 152 -13.45 -0.32 0.39
N LEU A 153 -14.10 0.05 1.51
CA LEU A 153 -13.41 0.70 2.63
C LEU A 153 -12.43 -0.27 3.30
N LYS A 154 -12.84 -1.52 3.55
CA LYS A 154 -11.96 -2.56 4.09
C LYS A 154 -10.80 -2.86 3.15
N PHE A 155 -11.08 -2.93 1.85
CA PHE A 155 -10.04 -3.10 0.85
C PHE A 155 -9.06 -1.93 0.85
N ALA A 156 -9.56 -0.69 0.91
CA ALA A 156 -8.72 0.50 0.98
C ALA A 156 -7.87 0.54 2.26
N VAL A 157 -8.42 0.13 3.41
CA VAL A 157 -7.65 -0.03 4.65
C VAL A 157 -6.56 -1.09 4.47
N PHE A 158 -6.87 -2.24 3.86
CA PHE A 158 -5.87 -3.26 3.55
C PHE A 158 -4.69 -2.68 2.77
N VAL A 159 -4.96 -1.95 1.67
CA VAL A 159 -3.89 -1.39 0.82
C VAL A 159 -3.11 -0.28 1.52
N ALA A 160 -3.80 0.62 2.23
CA ALA A 160 -3.19 1.83 2.77
C ALA A 160 -2.60 1.66 4.19
N PHE A 161 -2.82 0.55 4.88
CA PHE A 161 -2.54 0.40 6.31
C PHE A 161 -1.11 0.84 6.70
N PHE A 162 -1.00 2.02 7.34
CA PHE A 162 0.30 2.68 7.53
C PHE A 162 1.37 1.87 8.27
N PRO A 163 1.06 0.99 9.27
CA PRO A 163 2.08 0.21 9.94
C PRO A 163 2.84 -0.73 8.99
N GLN A 164 2.21 -1.12 7.87
CA GLN A 164 2.76 -2.07 6.91
C GLN A 164 3.22 -1.39 5.62
N LEU A 165 2.57 -0.29 5.22
CA LEU A 165 2.76 0.38 3.93
C LEU A 165 4.22 0.76 3.60
N VAL A 166 5.02 1.12 4.61
CA VAL A 166 6.37 1.68 4.39
C VAL A 166 7.50 0.70 4.62
N ALA A 167 7.34 -0.25 5.55
CA ALA A 167 8.44 -1.10 6.01
C ALA A 167 8.03 -2.49 6.53
N GLY A 168 6.78 -2.91 6.29
CA GLY A 168 6.29 -4.23 6.71
C GLY A 168 6.65 -5.33 5.70
N PRO A 169 6.66 -6.62 6.09
CA PRO A 169 6.63 -7.70 5.12
C PRO A 169 5.39 -7.56 4.21
N ILE A 170 5.48 -8.05 2.97
CA ILE A 170 4.33 -8.01 2.04
C ILE A 170 3.20 -8.88 2.61
N VAL A 171 2.14 -8.23 3.10
CA VAL A 171 1.03 -8.92 3.76
C VAL A 171 0.01 -9.42 2.75
N ARG A 172 -0.42 -10.67 2.92
CA ARG A 172 -1.41 -11.30 2.05
C ARG A 172 -2.82 -10.93 2.49
N ALA A 173 -3.70 -10.67 1.53
CA ALA A 173 -5.11 -10.34 1.77
C ALA A 173 -5.83 -11.41 2.63
N LYS A 174 -5.52 -12.69 2.39
CA LYS A 174 -6.03 -13.84 3.17
C LYS A 174 -5.73 -13.76 4.67
N GLN A 175 -4.64 -13.09 5.05
CA GLN A 175 -4.24 -12.93 6.45
C GLN A 175 -4.82 -11.64 7.05
N PHE A 176 -4.85 -10.55 6.28
CA PHE A 176 -5.22 -9.24 6.79
C PHE A 176 -6.73 -9.00 6.83
N LEU A 177 -7.44 -9.28 5.73
CA LEU A 177 -8.87 -8.96 5.60
C LEU A 177 -9.74 -9.62 6.68
N PRO A 178 -9.54 -10.90 7.06
CA PRO A 178 -10.33 -11.50 8.14
C PRO A 178 -10.22 -10.76 9.47
N GLN A 179 -9.09 -10.11 9.75
CA GLN A 179 -8.88 -9.34 10.98
C GLN A 179 -9.66 -8.01 10.99
N LEU A 180 -10.02 -7.48 9.82
CA LEU A 180 -10.90 -6.32 9.71
C LEU A 180 -12.36 -6.69 9.97
N HIS A 181 -12.81 -7.88 9.57
CA HIS A 181 -14.16 -8.38 9.82
C HIS A 181 -14.34 -8.86 11.27
N ARG A 182 -13.34 -9.57 11.81
CA ARG A 182 -13.37 -10.09 13.18
C ARG A 182 -12.18 -9.57 13.95
N VAL A 183 -12.41 -8.48 14.68
CA VAL A 183 -11.36 -7.85 15.48
C VAL A 183 -10.88 -8.82 16.56
N PRO A 184 -9.56 -9.05 16.66
CA PRO A 184 -9.01 -9.87 17.72
C PRO A 184 -9.26 -9.25 19.10
N ALA A 185 -9.52 -10.08 20.11
CA ALA A 185 -9.67 -9.60 21.48
C ALA A 185 -8.39 -8.87 21.94
N VAL A 186 -8.57 -7.72 22.58
CA VAL A 186 -7.46 -6.99 23.20
C VAL A 186 -7.24 -7.59 24.58
N SER A 187 -6.10 -8.24 24.79
CA SER A 187 -5.66 -8.75 26.09
C SER A 187 -4.50 -7.92 26.63
N HIS A 188 -4.31 -7.96 27.95
CA HIS A 188 -3.17 -7.32 28.59
C HIS A 188 -1.84 -7.82 28.00
N ASP A 189 -1.72 -9.13 27.77
CA ASP A 189 -0.51 -9.73 27.18
C ASP A 189 -0.20 -9.18 25.78
N ARG A 190 -1.22 -8.97 24.94
CA ARG A 190 -1.02 -8.39 23.60
C ARG A 190 -0.57 -6.93 23.65
N ILE A 191 -1.06 -6.17 24.62
CA ILE A 191 -0.61 -4.79 24.82
C ILE A 191 0.85 -4.79 25.28
N HIS A 192 1.19 -5.63 26.27
CA HIS A 192 2.56 -5.79 26.75
C HIS A 192 3.52 -6.19 25.61
N ASP A 193 3.19 -7.22 24.84
CA ASP A 193 4.00 -7.69 23.72
C ASP A 193 4.16 -6.61 22.63
N GLY A 194 3.08 -5.87 22.33
CA GLY A 194 3.10 -4.76 21.40
C GLY A 194 4.05 -3.64 21.85
N LEU A 195 3.97 -3.22 23.12
CA LEU A 195 4.86 -2.22 23.69
C LEU A 195 6.32 -2.70 23.68
N LEU A 196 6.57 -3.96 24.06
CA LEU A 196 7.91 -4.55 24.06
C LEU A 196 8.51 -4.57 22.65
N LEU A 197 7.72 -4.90 21.63
CA LEU A 197 8.15 -4.84 20.22
C LEU A 197 8.48 -3.39 19.79
N VAL A 198 7.68 -2.41 20.20
CA VAL A 198 7.94 -0.99 19.92
C VAL A 198 9.26 -0.55 20.56
N PHE A 199 9.45 -0.79 21.86
CA PHE A 199 10.68 -0.39 22.56
C PHE A 199 11.92 -1.09 22.01
N ARG A 200 11.84 -2.41 21.78
CA ARG A 200 12.95 -3.17 21.18
C ARG A 200 13.26 -2.69 19.76
N GLY A 201 12.22 -2.34 18.98
CA GLY A 201 12.37 -1.79 17.63
C GLY A 201 13.05 -0.42 17.63
N LEU A 202 12.66 0.46 18.56
CA LEU A 202 13.27 1.78 18.74
C LEU A 202 14.75 1.64 19.13
N PHE A 203 15.06 0.82 20.14
CA PHE A 203 16.45 0.59 20.59
C PHE A 203 17.35 -0.01 19.50
N LYS A 204 16.81 -0.85 18.61
CA LYS A 204 17.59 -1.40 17.49
C LYS A 204 17.84 -0.40 16.36
N LYS A 205 17.02 0.66 16.27
CA LYS A 205 16.99 1.56 15.10
C LYS A 205 17.67 2.90 15.37
N VAL A 206 17.64 3.36 16.61
CA VAL A 206 18.33 4.56 17.09
C VAL A 206 19.67 4.13 17.68
#